data_AF-A0A286G5T1-F1
#
_entry.id   AF-A0A286G5T1-F1
#
_cell.length_a   1.000
_cell.length_b   1.000
_cell.length_c   1.000
_cell.angle_alpha   90.00
_cell.angle_beta   90.00
_cell.angle_gamma   90.00
#
_symmetry.space_group_name_H-M   'P 1'
#
loop_
_entity.id
_entity.type
_entity.pdbx_description
1 polymer ?
#
loop_
_entity_poly.entity_id
_entity_poly.type
_entity_poly.pdbx_seq_one_letter_code
_entity_poly.pdbx_strand_id
1 'polypeptide(L)'
;MAASGKRITRLSRATLRADADKLRTLAGRTDAEVEAEVAADPLAAPVIAGDGWRGAELIMPEQTVVVSLRIDRAVLEHFKAAAPTAPEAAMAAALKAWLDAQE
;
A
#
# COMPACT_ATOMS: atom_id res chain seq x y z
N MET A 1 2.62 22.34 4.98
CA MET A 1 1.71 21.21 4.65
C MET A 1 1.26 21.30 3.20
N ALA A 2 2.13 20.96 2.25
CA ALA A 2 1.73 20.86 0.85
C ALA A 2 1.12 19.48 0.62
N ALA A 3 -0.22 19.40 0.55
CA ALA A 3 -0.89 18.18 0.13
C ALA A 3 -0.53 17.92 -1.33
N SER A 4 0.43 17.02 -1.57
CA SER A 4 0.78 16.56 -2.91
C SER A 4 -0.48 15.96 -3.55
N GLY A 5 -1.01 16.61 -4.60
CA GLY A 5 -2.26 16.27 -5.27
C GLY A 5 -2.26 14.92 -6.02
N LYS A 6 -1.37 13.99 -5.68
CA LYS A 6 -1.28 12.66 -6.26
C LYS A 6 -2.22 11.73 -5.50
N ARG A 7 -3.30 11.27 -6.15
CA ARG A 7 -4.20 10.23 -5.63
C ARG A 7 -3.48 8.87 -5.69
N ILE A 8 -2.70 8.55 -4.67
CA ILE A 8 -1.98 7.27 -4.57
C ILE A 8 -2.84 6.27 -3.81
N THR A 9 -3.38 5.26 -4.51
CA THR A 9 -4.06 4.13 -3.87
C THR A 9 -3.00 3.11 -3.42
N ARG A 10 -2.80 2.97 -2.10
CA ARG A 10 -1.86 2.00 -1.55
C ARG A 10 -2.56 0.65 -1.34
N LEU A 11 -2.20 -0.34 -2.14
CA LEU A 11 -2.64 -1.73 -1.97
C LEU A 11 -1.46 -2.57 -1.49
N SER A 12 -1.71 -3.49 -0.57
CA SER A 12 -0.73 -4.47 -0.10
C SER A 12 -1.26 -5.89 -0.36
N ARG A 13 -0.35 -6.86 -0.47
CA ARG A 13 -0.75 -8.27 -0.60
C ARG A 13 -1.59 -8.75 0.59
N ALA A 14 -1.35 -8.22 1.79
CA ALA A 14 -2.13 -8.55 2.98
C ALA A 14 -3.59 -8.05 2.90
N THR A 15 -3.82 -6.92 2.22
CA THR A 15 -5.16 -6.36 1.96
C THR A 15 -5.86 -7.01 0.77
N LEU A 16 -5.09 -7.59 -0.16
CA LEU A 16 -5.61 -8.38 -1.28
C LEU A 16 -5.82 -9.83 -0.86
N ARG A 17 -6.81 -10.09 0.01
CA ARG A 17 -7.29 -11.47 0.19
C ARG A 17 -8.12 -11.85 -1.03
N ALA A 18 -7.49 -12.57 -1.94
CA ALA A 18 -8.20 -13.15 -3.07
C ALA A 18 -9.22 -14.18 -2.55
N ASP A 19 -10.50 -13.93 -2.82
CA ASP A 19 -11.58 -14.88 -2.55
C ASP A 19 -11.51 -16.00 -3.59
N ALA A 20 -11.15 -17.21 -3.14
CA ALA A 20 -10.93 -18.36 -4.00
C ALA A 20 -12.21 -18.82 -4.73
N ASP A 21 -13.37 -18.68 -4.10
CA ASP A 21 -14.64 -19.06 -4.71
C ASP A 21 -15.06 -18.01 -5.75
N LYS A 22 -14.84 -16.72 -5.45
CA LYS A 22 -15.01 -15.64 -6.44
C LYS A 22 -14.11 -15.85 -7.65
N LEU A 23 -12.84 -16.20 -7.45
CA LEU A 23 -11.91 -16.49 -8.56
C LEU A 23 -12.35 -17.70 -9.39
N ARG A 24 -12.87 -18.75 -8.76
CA ARG A 24 -13.38 -19.93 -9.48
C ARG A 24 -14.62 -19.61 -10.30
N THR A 25 -15.52 -18.77 -9.78
CA THR A 25 -16.68 -18.27 -10.54
C THR A 25 -16.27 -17.41 -11.73
N LEU A 26 -15.29 -16.53 -11.55
CA LEU A 26 -14.77 -15.68 -12.63
C LEU A 26 -14.06 -16.50 -13.73
N ALA A 27 -13.38 -17.59 -13.38
CA ALA A 27 -12.73 -18.48 -14.34
C ALA A 27 -13.70 -19.19 -15.31
N GLY A 28 -14.99 -19.27 -14.97
CA GLY A 28 -16.03 -19.83 -15.83
C GLY A 28 -16.73 -18.80 -16.73
N ARG A 29 -16.35 -17.53 -16.66
CA ARG A 29 -16.93 -16.44 -17.45
C ARG A 29 -16.01 -16.04 -18.61
N THR A 30 -16.61 -15.46 -19.63
CA THR A 30 -15.89 -14.86 -20.76
C THR A 30 -15.42 -13.44 -20.39
N ASP A 31 -14.35 -12.98 -21.04
CA ASP A 31 -13.82 -11.63 -20.83
C ASP A 31 -14.89 -10.55 -21.06
N ALA A 32 -15.78 -10.73 -22.05
CA ALA A 32 -16.86 -9.81 -22.35
C ALA A 32 -17.90 -9.70 -21.22
N GLU A 33 -18.20 -10.81 -20.52
CA GLU A 33 -19.11 -10.80 -19.36
C GLU A 33 -18.47 -10.07 -18.16
N VAL A 34 -17.15 -10.24 -17.98
CA VAL A 34 -16.40 -9.54 -16.93
C VAL A 34 -16.32 -8.05 -17.23
N GLU A 35 -16.06 -7.66 -18.48
CA GLU A 35 -16.04 -6.25 -18.90
C GLU A 35 -17.40 -5.56 -18.70
N ALA A 36 -18.50 -6.24 -19.02
CA ALA A 36 -19.85 -5.71 -18.81
C ALA A 36 -20.17 -5.48 -17.32
N GLU A 37 -19.72 -6.37 -16.43
CA GLU A 37 -19.90 -6.23 -14.99
C GLU A 37 -19.05 -5.08 -14.42
N VAL A 38 -17.80 -4.96 -14.85
CA VAL A 38 -16.91 -3.86 -14.44
C VAL A 38 -17.44 -2.52 -14.94
N ALA A 39 -17.98 -2.44 -16.17
CA ALA A 39 -18.57 -1.23 -16.71
C ALA A 39 -19.85 -0.80 -15.97
N ALA A 40 -20.57 -1.74 -15.35
CA ALA A 40 -21.77 -1.48 -14.57
C ALA A 40 -21.48 -1.07 -13.11
N ASP A 41 -20.26 -1.29 -12.60
CA ASP A 41 -19.88 -0.94 -11.23
C ASP A 41 -19.43 0.54 -11.13
N PRO A 42 -20.17 1.41 -10.41
CA PRO A 42 -19.83 2.83 -10.27
C PRO A 42 -18.58 3.08 -9.40
N LEU A 43 -18.10 2.07 -8.66
CA LEU A 43 -16.86 2.11 -7.89
C LEU A 43 -15.70 1.41 -8.61
N ALA A 44 -15.93 0.86 -9.81
CA ALA A 44 -14.85 0.26 -10.57
C ALA A 44 -13.74 1.28 -10.82
N ALA A 45 -12.50 0.85 -10.58
CA ALA A 45 -11.35 1.62 -11.00
C ALA A 45 -11.39 1.79 -12.53
N PRO A 46 -10.96 2.95 -13.07
CA PRO A 46 -10.89 3.14 -14.50
C PRO A 46 -10.07 2.02 -15.13
N VAL A 47 -10.63 1.33 -16.13
CA VAL A 47 -9.89 0.33 -16.90
C VAL A 47 -8.77 1.08 -17.65
N ILE A 48 -7.53 0.89 -17.21
CA ILE A 48 -6.36 1.50 -17.84
C ILE A 48 -6.01 0.68 -19.09
N ALA A 49 -6.65 0.99 -20.21
CA ALA A 49 -6.38 0.36 -21.49
C ALA A 49 -5.17 0.98 -22.21
N GLY A 50 -4.43 0.16 -22.98
CA GLY A 50 -3.38 0.60 -23.91
C GLY A 50 -2.24 1.39 -23.25
N ASP A 51 -2.06 2.62 -23.72
CA ASP A 51 -0.93 3.51 -23.42
C ASP A 51 -1.09 4.28 -22.10
N GLY A 52 -2.09 3.97 -21.27
CA GLY A 52 -2.32 4.67 -20.00
C GLY A 52 -1.17 4.59 -18.98
N TRP A 53 -0.21 3.68 -19.23
CA TRP A 53 1.05 3.56 -18.49
C TRP A 53 2.23 4.25 -19.18
N ARG A 54 2.07 4.76 -20.41
CA ARG A 54 3.13 5.49 -21.12
C ARG A 54 3.36 6.81 -20.40
N GLY A 55 4.53 6.93 -19.78
CA GLY A 55 4.90 8.07 -18.93
C GLY A 55 4.68 7.82 -17.44
N ALA A 56 4.25 6.62 -17.04
CA ALA A 56 4.29 6.21 -15.64
C ALA A 56 5.75 6.18 -15.16
N GLU A 57 6.02 6.87 -14.07
CA GLU A 57 7.32 6.85 -13.41
C GLU A 57 7.37 5.69 -12.41
N LEU A 58 8.34 4.80 -12.56
CA LEU A 58 8.61 3.78 -11.56
C LEU A 58 9.32 4.42 -10.37
N ILE A 59 8.57 4.64 -9.28
CA ILE A 59 9.14 5.11 -8.03
C ILE A 59 9.56 3.90 -7.21
N MET A 60 10.87 3.61 -7.20
CA MET A 60 11.43 2.59 -6.33
C MET A 60 11.44 3.08 -4.89
N PRO A 61 10.93 2.30 -3.92
CA PRO A 61 11.05 2.67 -2.52
C PRO A 61 12.53 2.70 -2.13
N GLU A 62 12.92 3.72 -1.36
CA GLU A 62 14.26 3.79 -0.80
C GLU A 62 14.53 2.57 0.08
N GLN A 63 15.72 1.99 -0.06
CA GLN A 63 16.13 0.86 0.76
C GLN A 63 16.39 1.32 2.19
N THR A 64 15.84 0.59 3.16
CA THR A 64 16.15 0.81 4.56
C THR A 64 17.57 0.34 4.88
N VAL A 65 18.28 1.10 5.70
CA VAL A 65 19.61 0.75 6.19
C VAL A 65 19.47 0.11 7.57
N VAL A 66 20.12 -1.04 7.76
CA VAL A 66 20.20 -1.68 9.08
C VAL A 66 21.16 -0.90 9.96
N VAL A 67 20.65 -0.41 11.10
CA VAL A 67 21.45 0.33 12.08
C VAL A 67 21.36 -0.34 13.45
N SER A 68 22.45 -0.27 14.21
CA SER A 68 22.43 -0.60 15.63
C SER A 68 22.35 0.70 16.44
N LEU A 69 21.26 0.88 17.20
CA LEU A 69 21.00 2.08 17.99
C LEU A 69 20.68 1.69 19.43
N ARG A 70 21.16 2.49 20.40
CA ARG A 70 20.73 2.40 21.80
C ARG A 70 19.45 3.21 21.98
N ILE A 71 18.42 2.57 22.52
CA ILE A 71 17.11 3.17 22.80
C ILE A 71 16.71 2.88 24.24
N ASP A 72 15.89 3.75 24.82
CA ASP A 72 15.32 3.51 26.15
C ASP A 72 14.40 2.28 26.13
N ARG A 73 14.44 1.49 27.20
CA ARG A 73 13.66 0.27 27.32
C ARG A 73 12.16 0.55 27.23
N ALA A 74 11.66 1.61 27.87
CA ALA A 74 10.24 1.94 27.87
C ALA A 74 9.74 2.28 26.46
N VAL A 75 10.57 2.95 25.65
CA VAL A 75 10.25 3.25 24.25
C VAL A 75 10.15 1.97 23.43
N LEU A 76 11.11 1.06 23.55
CA LEU A 76 11.08 -0.21 22.84
C LEU A 76 9.84 -1.03 23.20
N GLU A 77 9.53 -1.14 24.50
CA GLU A 77 8.38 -1.92 24.96
C GLU A 77 7.05 -1.30 24.53
N HIS A 78 6.96 0.03 24.47
CA HIS A 78 5.79 0.71 23.91
C HIS A 78 5.53 0.30 22.46
N PHE A 79 6.55 0.34 21.59
CA PHE A 79 6.38 -0.01 20.18
C PHE A 79 6.11 -1.50 19.96
N LYS A 80 6.71 -2.39 20.76
CA LYS A 80 6.37 -3.83 20.75
C LYS A 80 4.91 -4.08 21.10
N ALA A 81 4.36 -3.34 22.07
CA ALA A 81 2.96 -3.48 22.45
C ALA A 81 2.01 -2.87 21.39
N ALA A 82 2.36 -1.68 20.86
CA ALA A 82 1.53 -0.94 19.92
C ALA A 82 1.53 -1.54 18.50
N ALA A 83 2.66 -2.10 18.06
CA ALA A 83 2.83 -2.72 16.75
C ALA A 83 3.52 -4.11 16.87
N PRO A 84 2.82 -5.14 17.37
CA PRO A 84 3.43 -6.44 17.70
C PRO A 84 4.07 -7.17 16.52
N THR A 85 3.60 -6.90 15.31
CA THR A 85 4.07 -7.56 14.08
C THR A 85 5.23 -6.85 13.41
N ALA A 86 5.45 -5.57 13.69
CA ALA A 86 6.48 -4.75 13.04
C ALA A 86 6.85 -3.51 13.88
N PRO A 87 7.39 -3.69 15.09
CA PRO A 87 7.73 -2.57 15.99
C PRO A 87 8.79 -1.65 15.39
N GLU A 88 9.76 -2.18 14.65
CA GLU A 88 10.82 -1.40 13.99
C GLU A 88 10.25 -0.49 12.90
N ALA A 89 9.26 -0.97 12.14
CA ALA A 89 8.61 -0.17 11.10
C ALA A 89 7.80 0.98 11.71
N ALA A 90 7.13 0.73 12.84
CA ALA A 90 6.40 1.76 13.58
C ALA A 90 7.36 2.82 14.16
N MET A 91 8.51 2.40 14.70
CA MET A 91 9.55 3.31 15.16
C MET A 91 10.11 4.16 14.00
N ALA A 92 10.40 3.55 12.85
CA ALA A 92 10.89 4.27 11.68
C ALA A 92 9.88 5.31 11.17
N ALA A 93 8.59 4.98 11.17
CA ALA A 93 7.52 5.92 10.81
C ALA A 93 7.43 7.10 11.79
N ALA A 94 7.56 6.85 13.09
CA ALA A 94 7.57 7.90 14.11
C ALA A 94 8.78 8.83 13.95
N LEU A 95 9.97 8.29 13.70
CA LEU A 95 11.18 9.08 13.42
C LEU A 95 11.03 9.91 12.15
N LYS A 96 10.47 9.34 11.08
CA LYS A 96 10.20 10.07 9.84
C LYS A 96 9.20 11.21 10.06
N ALA A 97 8.11 10.97 10.76
CA ALA A 97 7.13 12.00 11.07
C ALA A 97 7.73 13.13 11.92
N TRP A 98 8.63 12.80 12.84
CA TRP A 98 9.38 13.81 13.60
C TRP A 98 10.31 14.63 12.69
N LEU A 99 11.06 13.99 11.78
CA LEU A 99 11.91 14.67 10.80
C LEU A 99 11.11 15.60 9.88
N ASP A 100 10.03 15.10 9.29
CA ASP A 100 9.14 15.88 8.40
C ASP A 100 8.51 17.08 9.13
N ALA A 101 8.40 17.04 10.46
CA ALA A 101 7.91 18.16 11.29
C ALA A 101 9.00 19.19 11.65
N GLN A 102 10.28 18.88 11.42
CA GLN A 102 11.39 19.82 11.60
C GLN A 102 11.72 20.61 10.32
N GLU A 103 11.18 20.21 9.17
CA GLU A 103 11.30 20.88 7.86
C GLU A 103 10.15 21.87 7.61
#